data_AF-A0A507CYW5-F1
#
_entry.id   AF-A0A507CYW5-F1
#
_cell.length_a   1.000
_cell.length_b   1.000
_cell.length_c   1.000
_cell.angle_alpha   90.00
_cell.angle_beta   90.00
_cell.angle_gamma   90.00
#
_symmetry.space_group_name_H-M   'P 1'
#
loop_
_entity.id
_entity.type
_entity.pdbx_description
1 polymer ?
#
loop_
_entity_poly.entity_id
_entity_poly.type
_entity_poly.pdbx_seq_one_letter_code
_entity_poly.pdbx_strand_id
1 'polypeptide(L)'
;MEEPHTVPTELVDAAQRVAKALRDGNDRNGLQWDQFENPDLQRHHHLVESIIFDDYDEQPPDDTTRPRFMDIQENAGEHLATLKKLVLEHVSEDDPDARRPKKAAAKPDVTTERMQKLVDDDIVAKLTVPELTAFLKRVGVKFPPKKKDKAVQRVYEYFEKKN
;
A
#
# COMPACT_ATOMS: atom_id res chain seq x y z
N MET A 1 12.09 -12.98 -37.84
CA MET A 1 11.61 -14.09 -37.00
C MET A 1 12.14 -13.79 -35.63
N GLU A 2 11.29 -13.35 -34.71
CA GLU A 2 11.67 -13.21 -33.30
C GLU A 2 11.96 -14.63 -32.79
N GLU A 3 13.16 -14.84 -32.26
CA GLU A 3 13.50 -16.10 -31.60
C GLU A 3 12.56 -16.26 -30.40
N PRO A 4 12.00 -17.46 -30.16
CA PRO A 4 11.11 -17.66 -29.02
C PRO A 4 11.89 -17.35 -27.75
N HIS A 5 11.46 -16.32 -27.01
CA HIS A 5 12.03 -15.99 -25.71
C HIS A 5 11.89 -17.19 -24.78
N THR A 6 12.92 -18.03 -24.70
CA THR A 6 12.96 -19.17 -23.79
C THR A 6 13.31 -18.66 -22.40
N VAL A 7 12.35 -18.80 -21.48
CA VAL A 7 12.53 -18.44 -20.08
C VAL A 7 13.69 -19.28 -19.50
N PRO A 8 14.62 -18.66 -18.75
CA PRO A 8 15.68 -19.38 -18.04
C PRO A 8 15.12 -20.55 -17.21
N THR A 9 15.77 -21.71 -17.30
CA THR A 9 15.33 -22.94 -16.60
C THR A 9 15.31 -22.77 -15.08
N GLU A 10 16.21 -21.95 -14.54
CA GLU A 10 16.27 -21.64 -13.10
C GLU A 10 15.01 -20.91 -12.60
N LEU A 11 14.48 -19.99 -13.40
CA LEU A 11 13.22 -19.31 -13.10
C LEU A 11 12.04 -20.27 -13.14
N VAL A 12 12.04 -21.20 -14.10
CA VAL A 12 10.98 -22.20 -14.23
C VAL A 12 10.97 -23.13 -13.02
N ASP A 13 12.12 -23.62 -12.57
CA ASP A 13 12.23 -24.45 -11.37
C ASP A 13 11.81 -23.68 -10.10
N ALA A 14 12.27 -22.45 -9.93
CA ALA A 14 11.85 -21.59 -8.82
C ALA A 14 10.33 -21.35 -8.83
N ALA A 15 9.73 -21.12 -9.99
CA ALA A 15 8.29 -20.95 -10.13
C ALA A 15 7.51 -22.24 -9.84
N GLN A 16 8.03 -23.40 -10.26
CA GLN A 16 7.44 -24.71 -9.94
C GLN A 16 7.43 -24.99 -8.44
N ARG A 17 8.49 -24.61 -7.72
CA ARG A 17 8.56 -24.73 -6.25
C ARG A 17 7.50 -23.87 -5.57
N VAL A 18 7.31 -22.63 -6.01
CA VAL A 18 6.23 -21.75 -5.52
C VAL A 18 4.86 -22.36 -5.80
N ALA A 19 4.61 -22.81 -7.04
CA ALA A 19 3.35 -23.41 -7.41
C ALA A 19 3.01 -24.66 -6.57
N LYS A 20 4.02 -25.50 -6.30
CA LYS A 20 3.87 -26.67 -5.43
C LYS A 20 3.55 -26.27 -3.99
N ALA A 21 4.28 -25.31 -3.42
CA ALA A 21 4.05 -24.84 -2.05
C ALA A 21 2.64 -24.25 -1.87
N LEU A 22 2.16 -23.47 -2.86
CA LEU A 22 0.79 -22.93 -2.84
C LEU A 22 -0.27 -24.03 -2.96
N ARG A 23 -0.04 -25.04 -3.81
CA ARG A 23 -0.96 -26.17 -3.98
C ARG A 23 -1.08 -27.00 -2.70
N ASP A 24 0.05 -27.34 -2.10
CA ASP A 24 0.10 -28.21 -0.91
C ASP A 24 -0.47 -27.49 0.34
N GLY A 25 -0.40 -26.15 0.38
CA GLY A 25 -0.94 -25.31 1.45
C GLY A 25 -2.44 -25.00 1.34
N ASN A 26 -2.97 -24.85 0.13
CA ASN A 26 -4.37 -24.43 -0.09
C ASN A 26 -5.33 -25.60 -0.27
N ASP A 27 -4.96 -26.61 -1.08
CA ASP A 27 -5.92 -27.58 -1.62
C ASP A 27 -5.38 -29.01 -1.57
N ARG A 28 -5.28 -29.60 -0.37
CA ARG A 28 -4.96 -31.04 -0.22
C ARG A 28 -5.95 -31.95 -0.95
N ASN A 29 -7.16 -31.47 -1.20
CA ASN A 29 -8.27 -32.20 -1.85
C ASN A 29 -8.61 -31.67 -3.27
N GLY A 30 -7.80 -30.75 -3.84
CA GLY A 30 -8.06 -30.11 -5.13
C GLY A 30 -9.12 -28.99 -5.08
N LEU A 31 -9.24 -28.23 -6.19
CA LEU A 31 -10.20 -27.13 -6.32
C LEU A 31 -11.63 -27.68 -6.34
N GLN A 32 -12.43 -27.31 -5.35
CA GLN A 32 -13.85 -27.67 -5.30
C GLN A 32 -14.69 -26.50 -5.83
N TRP A 33 -15.60 -26.80 -6.76
CA TRP A 33 -16.45 -25.78 -7.40
C TRP A 33 -17.44 -25.12 -6.44
N ASP A 34 -17.74 -25.77 -5.31
CA ASP A 34 -18.70 -25.33 -4.30
C ASP A 34 -18.04 -24.60 -3.11
N GLN A 35 -16.72 -24.41 -3.15
CA GLN A 35 -15.97 -23.80 -2.04
C GLN A 35 -16.06 -22.26 -2.02
N PHE A 36 -16.41 -21.66 -3.15
CA PHE A 36 -16.40 -20.21 -3.33
C PHE A 36 -17.83 -19.71 -3.59
N GLU A 37 -18.44 -19.18 -2.55
CA GLU A 37 -19.75 -18.54 -2.66
C GLU A 37 -19.61 -17.13 -3.21
N ASN A 38 -20.68 -16.61 -3.80
CA ASN A 38 -20.70 -15.22 -4.27
C ASN A 38 -20.90 -14.27 -3.08
N PRO A 39 -19.91 -13.44 -2.72
CA PRO A 39 -19.97 -12.59 -1.52
C PRO A 39 -21.07 -11.52 -1.61
N ASP A 40 -21.40 -11.04 -2.81
CA ASP A 40 -22.46 -10.04 -2.99
C ASP A 40 -23.84 -10.64 -2.74
N LEU A 41 -24.05 -11.88 -3.18
CA LEU A 41 -25.29 -12.62 -2.90
C LEU A 41 -25.39 -12.96 -1.42
N GLN A 42 -24.30 -13.44 -0.81
CA GLN A 42 -24.29 -13.75 0.63
C GLN A 42 -24.61 -12.51 1.46
N ARG A 43 -24.00 -11.37 1.14
CA ARG A 43 -24.31 -10.10 1.79
C ARG A 43 -25.76 -9.67 1.57
N HIS A 44 -26.29 -9.83 0.35
CA HIS A 44 -27.68 -9.48 0.08
C HIS A 44 -28.67 -10.33 0.89
N HIS A 45 -28.46 -11.65 0.93
CA HIS A 45 -29.28 -12.56 1.72
C HIS A 45 -29.18 -12.26 3.22
N HIS A 46 -27.98 -12.04 3.73
CA HIS A 46 -27.76 -11.65 5.12
C HIS A 46 -28.51 -10.36 5.48
N LEU A 47 -28.52 -9.36 4.59
CA LEU A 47 -29.28 -8.12 4.77
C LEU A 47 -30.80 -8.34 4.74
N VAL A 48 -31.29 -9.24 3.89
CA VAL A 48 -32.72 -9.57 3.86
C VAL A 48 -33.13 -10.29 5.15
N GLU A 49 -32.31 -11.23 5.61
CA GLU A 49 -32.53 -11.94 6.87
C GLU A 49 -32.50 -10.98 8.06
N SER A 50 -31.52 -10.07 8.14
CA SER A 50 -31.45 -9.09 9.23
C SER A 50 -32.68 -8.20 9.32
N ILE A 51 -33.23 -7.77 8.17
CA ILE A 51 -34.48 -7.01 8.11
C ILE A 51 -35.68 -7.85 8.56
N ILE A 52 -35.73 -9.13 8.19
CA ILE A 52 -36.84 -10.03 8.56
C ILE A 52 -36.86 -10.30 10.07
N PHE A 53 -35.69 -10.50 10.67
CA PHE A 53 -35.56 -10.84 12.09
C PHE A 53 -35.44 -9.62 13.02
N ASP A 54 -35.45 -8.39 12.48
CA ASP A 54 -35.16 -7.15 13.20
C ASP A 54 -33.79 -7.17 13.93
N ASP A 55 -32.88 -8.04 13.50
CA ASP A 55 -31.52 -8.19 14.00
C ASP A 55 -30.57 -7.52 13.01
N TYR A 56 -30.44 -6.20 13.11
CA TYR A 56 -29.53 -5.40 12.30
C TYR A 56 -28.07 -5.65 12.70
N ASP A 57 -27.50 -6.75 12.19
CA ASP A 57 -26.05 -6.92 12.16
C ASP A 57 -25.48 -6.23 10.92
N GLU A 58 -24.51 -5.35 11.13
CA GLU A 58 -23.78 -4.66 10.06
C GLU A 58 -22.56 -5.46 9.60
N GLN A 59 -22.19 -6.54 10.30
CA GLN A 59 -21.03 -7.34 9.94
C GLN A 59 -21.29 -8.10 8.65
N PRO A 60 -20.51 -7.84 7.58
CA PRO A 60 -20.63 -8.62 6.37
C PRO A 60 -20.19 -10.07 6.63
N PRO A 61 -20.82 -11.05 5.95
CA PRO A 61 -20.39 -12.44 6.03
C PRO A 61 -18.94 -12.61 5.55
N ASP A 62 -18.29 -13.69 5.99
CA ASP A 62 -16.90 -13.98 5.64
C ASP A 62 -16.76 -14.19 4.12
N ASP A 63 -15.72 -13.58 3.54
CA ASP A 63 -15.50 -13.57 2.09
C ASP A 63 -14.50 -14.66 1.73
N THR A 64 -15.04 -15.82 1.33
CA THR A 64 -14.26 -16.99 0.94
C THR A 64 -13.46 -16.78 -0.35
N THR A 65 -13.75 -15.74 -1.13
CA THR A 65 -13.02 -15.46 -2.38
C THR A 65 -11.67 -14.79 -2.13
N ARG A 66 -11.44 -14.27 -0.91
CA ARG A 66 -10.18 -13.61 -0.56
C ARG A 66 -9.08 -14.64 -0.33
N PRO A 67 -7.87 -14.40 -0.87
CA PRO A 67 -6.75 -15.27 -0.60
C PRO A 67 -6.34 -15.19 0.87
N ARG A 68 -6.03 -16.34 1.47
CA ARG A 68 -5.58 -16.46 2.85
C ARG A 68 -4.12 -16.03 2.97
N PHE A 69 -3.89 -14.72 3.05
CA PHE A 69 -2.54 -14.14 3.00
C PHE A 69 -1.59 -14.69 4.06
N MET A 70 -2.06 -14.91 5.29
CA MET A 70 -1.21 -15.41 6.38
C MET A 70 -0.74 -16.83 6.10
N ASP A 71 -1.65 -17.73 5.74
CA ASP A 71 -1.34 -19.13 5.40
C ASP A 71 -0.40 -19.22 4.19
N ILE A 72 -0.65 -18.38 3.17
CA ILE A 72 0.19 -18.28 1.98
C ILE A 72 1.60 -17.79 2.36
N GLN A 73 1.70 -16.79 3.22
CA GLN A 73 2.97 -16.22 3.65
C GLN A 73 3.79 -17.24 4.46
N GLU A 74 3.15 -17.98 5.34
CA GLU A 74 3.80 -19.04 6.14
C GLU A 74 4.32 -20.18 5.25
N ASN A 75 3.52 -20.63 4.28
CA ASN A 75 3.87 -21.79 3.45
C ASN A 75 4.79 -21.46 2.27
N ALA A 76 4.55 -20.33 1.58
CA ALA A 76 5.20 -20.01 0.32
C ALA A 76 6.07 -18.74 0.37
N GLY A 77 6.12 -18.03 1.51
CA GLY A 77 6.81 -16.74 1.63
C GLY A 77 8.29 -16.77 1.23
N GLU A 78 9.03 -17.79 1.69
CA GLU A 78 10.46 -17.94 1.37
C GLU A 78 10.70 -18.24 -0.12
N HIS A 79 9.87 -19.11 -0.69
CA HIS A 79 9.95 -19.46 -2.11
C HIS A 79 9.58 -18.26 -3.01
N LEU A 80 8.56 -17.49 -2.63
CA LEU A 80 8.17 -16.25 -3.31
C LEU A 80 9.29 -15.20 -3.25
N ALA A 81 9.96 -15.05 -2.11
CA ALA A 81 11.09 -14.14 -1.97
C ALA A 81 12.27 -14.55 -2.88
N THR A 82 12.56 -15.85 -2.94
CA THR A 82 13.61 -16.41 -3.79
C THR A 82 13.30 -16.20 -5.28
N LEU A 83 12.07 -16.53 -5.72
CA LEU A 83 11.63 -16.30 -7.09
C LEU A 83 11.70 -14.82 -7.46
N LYS A 84 11.21 -13.93 -6.58
CA LYS A 84 11.27 -12.49 -6.80
C LYS A 84 12.69 -11.96 -6.98
N LYS A 85 13.65 -12.50 -6.23
CA LYS A 85 15.06 -12.15 -6.36
C LYS A 85 15.62 -12.57 -7.73
N LEU A 86 15.38 -13.82 -8.14
CA LEU A 86 15.85 -14.34 -9.43
C LEU A 86 15.22 -13.60 -10.61
N VAL A 87 13.90 -13.32 -10.53
CA VAL A 87 13.21 -12.53 -11.55
C VAL A 87 13.80 -11.12 -11.63
N LEU A 88 14.09 -10.50 -10.50
CA LEU A 88 14.69 -9.17 -10.50
C LEU A 88 16.10 -9.17 -11.09
N GLU A 89 16.91 -10.19 -10.81
CA GLU A 89 18.25 -10.33 -11.39
C GLU A 89 18.19 -10.45 -12.91
N HIS A 90 17.33 -11.32 -13.45
CA HIS A 90 17.16 -11.46 -14.90
C HIS A 90 16.49 -10.26 -15.57
N VAL A 91 15.49 -9.63 -14.96
CA VAL A 91 14.84 -8.43 -15.53
C VAL A 91 15.77 -7.21 -15.46
N SER A 92 16.69 -7.15 -14.49
CA SER A 92 17.67 -6.05 -14.39
C SER A 92 18.77 -6.13 -15.45
N GLU A 93 19.00 -7.31 -16.05
CA GLU A 93 19.96 -7.49 -17.14
C GLU A 93 19.36 -7.09 -18.49
N ASP A 94 18.05 -7.25 -18.69
CA ASP A 94 17.36 -6.98 -19.96
C ASP A 94 16.67 -5.61 -20.05
N ASP A 95 16.45 -4.90 -18.93
CA ASP A 95 15.69 -3.63 -18.96
C ASP A 95 16.30 -2.52 -18.04
N PRO A 96 16.91 -1.46 -18.60
CA PRO A 96 17.47 -0.36 -17.81
C PRO A 96 16.39 0.48 -17.09
N ASP A 97 15.11 0.30 -17.41
CA ASP A 97 13.98 1.09 -16.89
C ASP A 97 13.20 0.37 -15.75
N ALA A 98 13.51 -0.90 -15.48
CA ALA A 98 12.86 -1.69 -14.43
C ALA A 98 13.29 -1.32 -13.00
N ARG A 99 14.27 -0.42 -12.84
CA ARG A 99 14.51 0.27 -11.56
C ARG A 99 13.34 1.19 -11.31
N ARG A 100 12.25 0.66 -10.71
CA ARG A 100 11.15 1.47 -10.18
C ARG A 100 11.75 2.74 -9.58
N PRO A 101 11.49 3.93 -10.14
CA PRO A 101 12.01 5.13 -9.53
C PRO A 101 11.45 5.13 -8.11
N LYS A 102 12.35 5.09 -7.12
CA LYS A 102 11.97 5.48 -5.76
C LYS A 102 11.24 6.79 -5.95
N LYS A 103 9.93 6.84 -5.67
CA LYS A 103 9.15 8.09 -5.73
C LYS A 103 10.01 9.12 -5.03
N ALA A 104 10.65 9.99 -5.80
CA ALA A 104 11.45 11.04 -5.25
C ALA A 104 10.45 11.82 -4.40
N ALA A 105 10.66 11.85 -3.09
CA ALA A 105 9.88 12.71 -2.22
C ALA A 105 9.92 14.08 -2.89
N ALA A 106 8.75 14.55 -3.36
CA ALA A 106 8.65 15.83 -4.02
C ALA A 106 9.34 16.83 -3.11
N LYS A 107 10.38 17.51 -3.61
CA LYS A 107 11.02 18.58 -2.84
C LYS A 107 9.88 19.53 -2.48
N PRO A 108 9.63 19.78 -1.19
CA PRO A 108 8.48 20.56 -0.81
C PRO A 108 8.70 21.97 -1.33
N ASP A 109 7.92 22.37 -2.32
CA ASP A 109 7.92 23.72 -2.86
C ASP A 109 7.15 24.60 -1.89
N VAL A 110 7.89 25.03 -0.87
CA VAL A 110 7.37 25.85 0.23
C VAL A 110 7.69 27.32 -0.09
N THR A 111 6.89 27.93 -0.95
CA THR A 111 6.87 29.37 -1.16
C THR A 111 6.05 30.06 -0.06
N THR A 112 6.44 31.29 0.31
CA THR A 112 5.78 32.07 1.36
C THR A 112 4.33 32.40 1.02
N GLU A 113 4.03 32.61 -0.27
CA GLU A 113 2.69 32.91 -0.78
C GLU A 113 1.75 31.70 -0.65
N ARG A 114 2.26 30.49 -0.94
CA ARG A 114 1.50 29.25 -0.75
C ARG A 114 1.21 29.02 0.72
N MET A 115 2.21 29.23 1.59
CA MET A 115 2.03 29.02 3.02
C MET A 115 1.02 30.00 3.64
N GLN A 116 0.94 31.23 3.14
CA GLN A 116 -0.06 32.21 3.57
C GLN A 116 -1.49 31.77 3.20
N LYS A 117 -1.73 31.32 1.97
CA LYS A 117 -3.04 30.78 1.57
C LYS A 117 -3.48 29.58 2.42
N LEU A 118 -2.53 28.69 2.76
CA LEU A 118 -2.83 27.54 3.62
C LEU A 118 -3.19 27.92 5.06
N VAL A 119 -2.71 29.07 5.54
CA VAL A 119 -3.06 29.66 6.84
C VAL A 119 -4.45 30.28 6.75
N ASP A 120 -4.75 31.02 5.69
CA ASP A 120 -6.06 31.62 5.44
C ASP A 120 -7.15 30.54 5.31
N ASP A 121 -6.83 29.41 4.69
CA ASP A 121 -7.73 28.26 4.48
C ASP A 121 -7.79 27.27 5.68
N ASP A 122 -7.06 27.54 6.77
CA ASP A 122 -6.96 26.70 7.98
C ASP A 122 -6.57 25.22 7.74
N ILE A 123 -5.77 24.96 6.69
CA ILE A 123 -5.33 23.60 6.29
C ILE A 123 -3.86 23.31 6.64
N VAL A 124 -3.20 24.20 7.39
CA VAL A 124 -1.80 24.03 7.84
C VAL A 124 -1.61 22.73 8.63
N ALA A 125 -2.62 22.30 9.39
CA ALA A 125 -2.60 21.04 10.14
C ALA A 125 -2.54 19.77 9.26
N LYS A 126 -2.89 19.87 7.98
CA LYS A 126 -2.85 18.73 7.03
C LYS A 126 -1.47 18.50 6.43
N LEU A 127 -0.56 19.49 6.52
CA LEU A 127 0.80 19.37 6.01
C LEU A 127 1.64 18.35 6.80
N THR A 128 2.65 17.82 6.14
CA THR A 128 3.61 16.91 6.76
C THR A 128 4.61 17.69 7.63
N VAL A 129 5.07 17.10 8.74
CA VAL A 129 6.12 17.67 9.60
C VAL A 129 7.38 18.12 8.82
N PRO A 130 7.88 17.38 7.80
CA PRO A 130 9.00 17.86 6.98
C PRO A 130 8.70 19.13 6.18
N GLU A 131 7.47 19.34 5.68
CA GLU A 131 7.09 20.58 4.98
C GLU A 131 7.07 21.79 5.94
N LEU A 132 6.47 21.62 7.12
CA LEU A 132 6.40 22.67 8.15
C LEU A 132 7.79 23.05 8.66
N THR A 133 8.65 22.06 8.90
CA THR A 133 10.02 22.32 9.37
C THR A 133 10.91 22.93 8.29
N ALA A 134 10.70 22.59 7.01
CA ALA A 134 11.36 23.24 5.89
C ALA A 134 10.95 24.71 5.77
N PHE A 135 9.66 25.03 5.93
CA PHE A 135 9.17 26.41 5.97
C PHE A 135 9.81 27.21 7.10
N LEU A 136 9.71 26.71 8.34
CA LEU A 136 10.22 27.40 9.53
C LEU A 136 11.73 27.63 9.43
N LYS A 137 12.48 26.67 8.88
CA LYS A 137 13.92 26.83 8.59
C LYS A 137 14.20 27.92 7.57
N ARG A 138 13.39 28.01 6.49
CA ARG A 138 13.52 29.07 5.46
C ARG A 138 13.24 30.46 6.03
N VAL A 139 12.28 30.55 6.94
CA VAL A 139 11.87 31.78 7.62
C VAL A 139 12.82 32.15 8.77
N GLY A 140 13.79 31.30 9.10
CA GLY A 140 14.79 31.56 10.14
C GLY A 140 14.29 31.25 11.57
N VAL A 141 13.13 30.60 11.72
CA VAL A 141 12.60 30.19 13.02
C VAL A 141 13.17 28.81 13.37
N LYS A 142 14.06 28.77 14.38
CA LYS A 142 14.59 27.51 14.91
C LYS A 142 13.46 26.70 15.55
N PHE A 143 13.20 25.50 15.02
CA PHE A 143 12.17 24.61 15.54
C PHE A 143 12.70 23.16 15.69
N PRO A 144 12.56 22.52 16.87
CA PRO A 144 12.98 21.13 17.07
C PRO A 144 12.00 20.15 16.41
N PRO A 145 12.48 19.16 15.63
CA PRO A 145 11.69 18.46 14.61
C PRO A 145 10.71 17.38 15.10
N LYS A 146 10.19 17.44 16.34
CA LYS A 146 9.51 16.28 16.94
C LYS A 146 8.02 16.42 17.26
N LYS A 147 7.40 17.60 17.12
CA LYS A 147 5.97 17.77 17.43
C LYS A 147 5.25 18.56 16.34
N LYS A 148 4.30 17.91 15.65
CA LYS A 148 3.51 18.50 14.56
C LYS A 148 2.68 19.69 15.05
N ASP A 149 1.98 19.55 16.17
CA ASP A 149 1.10 20.59 16.72
C ASP A 149 1.86 21.89 17.03
N LYS A 150 3.06 21.76 17.59
CA LYS A 150 3.94 22.90 17.86
C LYS A 150 4.49 23.54 16.58
N ALA A 151 4.69 22.76 15.52
CA ALA A 151 5.14 23.29 14.23
C ALA A 151 4.02 24.10 13.57
N VAL A 152 2.79 23.59 13.62
CA VAL A 152 1.59 24.27 13.13
C VAL A 152 1.37 25.59 13.87
N GLN A 153 1.35 25.57 15.21
CA GLN A 153 1.22 26.79 16.04
C GLN A 153 2.28 27.83 15.67
N ARG A 154 3.54 27.42 15.49
CA ARG A 154 4.63 28.34 15.17
C ARG A 154 4.52 28.97 13.78
N VAL A 155 3.86 28.29 12.84
CA VAL A 155 3.54 28.85 11.53
C VAL A 155 2.45 29.91 11.66
N TYR A 156 1.35 29.64 12.39
CA TYR A 156 0.31 30.64 12.64
C TYR A 156 0.88 31.88 13.35
N GLU A 157 1.67 31.71 14.42
CA GLU A 157 2.33 32.82 15.13
C GLU A 157 3.23 33.68 14.23
N TYR A 158 3.85 33.09 13.20
CA TYR A 158 4.69 33.83 12.26
C TYR A 158 3.85 34.74 11.36
N PHE A 159 2.71 34.26 10.87
CA PHE A 159 1.82 35.05 10.02
C PHE A 159 1.01 36.07 10.83
N GLU A 160 0.63 35.75 12.08
CA GLU A 160 -0.02 36.70 13.00
C GLU A 160 0.87 37.89 13.36
N LYS A 161 2.19 37.68 13.55
CA LYS A 161 3.15 38.77 13.84
C LYS A 161 3.54 39.60 12.62
N LYS A 162 3.21 39.13 11.42
CA LYS A 162 3.55 39.79 10.15
C LYS A 162 2.39 40.68 9.65
N ASN A 163 1.16 40.42 10.10
CA ASN A 163 0.03 41.34 10.02
C ASN A 163 0.13 42.41 11.13
#